data_AF-A0A644Y4L7-F1
#
_entry.id   AF-A0A644Y4L7-F1
#
_cell.length_a   1.000
_cell.length_b   1.000
_cell.length_c   1.000
_cell.angle_alpha   90.00
_cell.angle_beta   90.00
_cell.angle_gamma   90.00
#
_symmetry.space_group_name_H-M   'P 1'
#
loop_
_entity.id
_entity.type
_entity.pdbx_description
1 polymer ?
#
loop_
_entity_poly.entity_id
_entity_poly.type
_entity_poly.pdbx_seq_one_letter_code
_entity_poly.pdbx_strand_id
1 'polypeptide(L)' 'MNADYVGFEIPDEFVVGYGLDFAGDYRNLPVIGILKPSVFAKK' A
#
# COMPACT_ATOMS: atom_id res chain seq x y z
N MET A 1 7.61 -1.75 -19.04
CA MET A 1 8.87 -2.03 -18.32
C MET A 1 8.49 -3.05 -17.26
N ASN A 2 9.07 -4.25 -17.30
CA ASN A 2 8.76 -5.33 -16.38
C ASN A 2 9.95 -5.52 -15.46
N ALA A 3 9.70 -5.71 -14.16
CA ALA A 3 10.77 -6.03 -13.23
C ALA A 3 11.31 -7.43 -13.50
N ASP A 4 12.62 -7.63 -13.35
CA ASP A 4 13.25 -8.95 -13.50
C ASP A 4 12.80 -9.94 -12.40
N TYR A 5 12.43 -9.40 -11.23
CA TYR A 5 11.96 -10.17 -10.08
C TYR A 5 10.72 -9.52 -9.47
N VAL A 6 9.66 -10.31 -9.29
CA VAL A 6 8.39 -9.89 -8.69
C VAL A 6 8.11 -10.78 -7.48
N GLY A 7 7.92 -10.18 -6.31
CA GLY A 7 7.61 -10.93 -5.09
C GLY A 7 6.19 -11.49 -5.10
N PHE A 8 5.22 -10.65 -5.42
CA PHE A 8 3.81 -11.01 -5.61
C PHE A 8 3.11 -9.89 -6.38
N GLU A 9 2.04 -10.26 -7.08
CA GLU A 9 1.16 -9.32 -7.78
C GLU A 9 0.01 -8.91 -6.85
N ILE A 10 -0.45 -7.66 -6.98
CA ILE A 10 -1.57 -7.12 -6.20
C ILE A 10 -2.60 -6.48 -7.14
N PRO A 11 -3.88 -6.40 -6.73
CA PRO A 11 -4.88 -5.64 -7.47
C PRO A 11 -4.57 -4.14 -7.47
N ASP A 12 -5.25 -3.38 -8.34
CA ASP A 12 -5.19 -1.92 -8.39
C ASP A 12 -5.96 -1.30 -7.20
N GLU A 13 -5.37 -1.38 -6.02
CA GLU A 13 -5.93 -0.92 -4.75
C GLU A 13 -4.89 -0.09 -3.98
N PHE A 14 -5.34 0.86 -3.17
CA PHE A 14 -4.44 1.68 -2.37
C PHE A 14 -3.89 0.89 -1.17
N VAL A 15 -2.62 0.49 -1.22
CA VAL A 15 -1.98 -0.33 -0.18
C VAL A 15 -1.01 0.45 0.71
N VAL A 16 -0.93 0.08 1.99
CA VAL A 16 0.00 0.62 3.00
C VAL A 16 0.65 -0.50 3.81
N GLY A 17 1.72 -0.18 4.55
CA GLY A 17 2.44 -1.14 5.39
C GLY A 17 3.69 -1.71 4.73
N TYR A 18 4.53 -2.37 5.53
CA TYR A 18 5.82 -2.92 5.10
C TYR A 18 6.70 -1.89 4.34
N GLY A 19 6.76 -0.67 4.87
CA GLY A 19 7.46 0.47 4.26
C GLY A 19 6.61 1.34 3.33
N LEU A 20 5.46 0.87 2.84
CA LEU A 20 4.50 1.68 2.10
C LEU A 20 3.74 2.60 3.07
N ASP A 21 3.51 3.85 2.67
CA ASP A 21 2.95 4.88 3.55
C ASP A 21 1.78 5.65 2.97
N PHE A 22 1.00 6.26 3.86
CA PHE A 22 0.03 7.29 3.55
C PHE A 22 0.20 8.43 4.56
N ALA A 23 0.46 9.65 4.08
CA ALA A 23 0.68 10.84 4.89
C ALA A 23 1.79 10.68 5.97
N GLY A 24 2.79 9.83 5.71
CA GLY A 24 3.89 9.55 6.65
C GLY A 24 3.58 8.45 7.69
N ASP A 25 2.35 7.93 7.72
CA ASP A 25 1.93 6.87 8.64
C ASP A 25 2.03 5.46 8.00
N TYR A 26 1.80 4.41 8.81
CA TYR A 26 1.64 3.00 8.41
C TYR A 26 2.89 2.22 7.96
N ARG A 27 4.05 2.87 7.74
CA ARG A 27 5.30 2.19 7.31
C ARG A 27 5.73 1.01 8.18
N ASN A 28 5.48 1.12 9.48
CA ASN A 28 5.94 0.19 10.51
C ASN A 28 5.05 -1.07 10.63
N LEU A 29 3.95 -1.17 9.88
CA LEU A 29 3.11 -2.36 9.91
C LEU A 29 3.86 -3.55 9.30
N PRO A 30 3.90 -4.72 9.97
CA PRO A 30 4.57 -5.91 9.46
C PRO A 30 3.75 -6.66 8.39
N VAL A 31 2.76 -5.99 7.80
CA VAL A 31 1.82 -6.52 6.81
C VAL A 31 1.57 -5.46 5.75
N ILE A 32 1.12 -5.89 4.57
CA ILE A 32 0.59 -5.02 3.52
C ILE A 32 -0.92 -5.12 3.55
N GLY A 33 -1.62 -3.99 3.56
CA GLY A 33 -3.08 -3.96 3.63
C GLY A 33 -3.69 -2.85 2.78
N ILE A 34 -4.95 -3.04 2.38
CA ILE A 34 -5.71 -2.06 1.61
C ILE A 34 -6.23 -0.97 2.56
N LEU A 35 -5.89 0.28 2.27
CA LEU A 35 -6.37 1.43 3.03
C LEU A 35 -7.84 1.69 2.69
N LYS A 36 -8.68 1.94 3.71
CA LYS A 36 -10.09 2.23 3.48
C LYS A 36 -10.25 3.58 2.76
N PRO A 37 -11.09 3.69 1.70
CA PRO A 37 -11.32 4.94 0.99
C PRO A 37 -11.73 6.11 1.89
N SER A 38 -12.45 5.86 2.98
CA SER A 38 -12.85 6.89 3.96
C SER A 38 -11.67 7.64 4.60
N VAL A 39 -10.45 7.10 4.50
CA VAL A 39 -9.22 7.67 5.08
C VAL A 39 -8.56 8.66 4.11
N PHE A 40 -8.53 8.36 2.81
CA PHE A 40 -7.80 9.14 1.80
C PHE A 40 -8.69 9.85 0.78
N ALA A 41 -9.91 9.37 0.57
CA ALA A 41 -10.90 9.96 -0.34
C ALA A 41 -11.83 10.97 0.38
N LYS A 42 -11.38 11.60 1.47
CA LYS A 42 -12.11 12.71 2.08
C LYS A 42 -12.12 13.89 1.10
N LYS A 43 -13.33 14.16 0.56
CA LYS A 43 -13.78 15.24 -0.35
C LYS A 43 -12.77 16.32 -0.70
#